data_AF-A0A8E0FKZ2-F1
#
_entry.id   AF-A0A8E0FKZ2-F1
#
_cell.length_a   1.000
_cell.length_b   1.000
_cell.length_c   1.000
_cell.angle_alpha   90.00
_cell.angle_beta   90.00
_cell.angle_gamma   90.00
#
_symmetry.space_group_name_H-M   'P 1'
#
loop_
_entity.id
_entity.type
_entity.pdbx_description
1 polymer ?
#
loop_
_entity_poly.entity_id
_entity_poly.type
_entity_poly.pdbx_seq_one_letter_code
_entity_poly.pdbx_strand_id
1 'polypeptide(L)'
;MAAWRYASQDYRTFSDHLYENDKHYHQSDYDDFYDIGRKNSLSANIMQPLSNNLGNVSLSALWRNYWGRSGNAKDYQFSYSNNWQHISYTFSASQSYDENNKEEERFNLFISIPFYWGMILPKHVTKLTYRIRPHFPKMAIPPTILELLA
;
A
#
# COMPACT_ATOMS: atom_id res chain seq x y z
N MET A 1 9.40 -7.68 -8.19
CA MET A 1 10.59 -6.98 -7.68
C MET A 1 10.60 -7.07 -6.17
N ALA A 2 11.76 -7.27 -5.57
CA ALA A 2 11.95 -7.17 -4.13
C ALA A 2 13.20 -6.33 -3.85
N ALA A 3 13.18 -5.56 -2.78
CA ALA A 3 14.31 -4.77 -2.33
C ALA A 3 14.38 -4.77 -0.80
N TRP A 4 15.60 -4.88 -0.27
CA TRP A 4 15.88 -4.84 1.14
C TRP A 4 16.98 -3.82 1.44
N ARG A 5 16.80 -3.03 2.49
CA ARG A 5 17.77 -2.05 2.96
C ARG A 5 17.91 -2.12 4.46
N TYR A 6 19.15 -2.14 4.92
CA TYR A 6 19.56 -2.00 6.31
C TYR A 6 20.26 -0.65 6.50
N ALA A 7 20.05 -0.01 7.64
CA ALA A 7 20.81 1.17 8.08
C ALA A 7 21.11 1.06 9.58
N SER A 8 22.37 1.34 9.93
CA SER A 8 22.81 1.41 11.33
C SER A 8 22.17 2.58 12.05
N GLN A 9 22.17 2.55 13.38
CA GLN A 9 21.54 3.58 14.21
C GLN A 9 22.12 4.98 13.98
N ASP A 10 23.41 5.07 13.69
CA ASP A 10 24.13 6.33 13.45
C ASP A 10 24.12 6.75 11.97
N TYR A 11 23.57 5.92 11.08
CA TYR A 11 23.45 6.28 9.67
C TYR A 11 22.41 7.40 9.51
N ARG A 12 22.81 8.45 8.80
CA ARG A 12 21.95 9.59 8.44
C ARG A 12 22.05 9.82 6.94
N THR A 13 20.90 10.06 6.32
CA THR A 13 20.82 10.58 4.97
C THR A 13 21.01 12.09 4.99
N PHE A 14 21.38 12.67 3.85
CA PHE A 14 21.53 14.13 3.74
C PHE A 14 20.25 14.89 4.16
N SER A 15 19.08 14.35 3.80
CA SER A 15 17.79 14.90 4.20
C SER A 15 17.57 14.89 5.71
N ASP A 16 18.08 13.88 6.43
CA ASP A 16 18.00 13.82 7.89
C ASP A 16 18.78 14.98 8.53
N HIS A 17 19.94 15.34 7.97
CA HIS A 17 20.74 16.46 8.46
C HIS A 17 20.08 17.82 8.21
N LEU A 18 19.45 18.01 7.04
CA LEU A 18 18.71 19.25 6.77
C LEU A 18 17.53 19.40 7.73
N TYR A 19 16.83 18.30 8.00
CA TYR A 19 15.67 18.30 8.88
C TYR A 19 16.03 18.50 10.37
N GLU A 20 17.11 17.86 10.85
CA GLU A 20 17.65 18.11 12.21
C GLU A 20 18.08 19.57 12.38
N ASN A 21 18.68 20.19 11.35
CA ASN A 21 19.10 21.59 11.40
C ASN A 21 17.91 22.56 11.39
N ASP A 22 16.85 22.26 10.64
CA ASP A 22 15.65 23.10 10.55
C ASP A 22 14.82 23.06 11.84
N LYS A 23 14.71 21.89 12.49
CA LYS A 23 14.12 21.74 13.83
C LYS A 23 14.77 22.61 14.90
N HIS A 24 16.06 22.91 14.77
CA HIS A 24 16.78 23.71 15.77
C HIS A 24 16.44 25.21 15.67
N TYR A 25 15.94 25.68 14.52
CA TYR A 25 15.58 27.09 14.28
C TYR A 25 14.08 27.37 14.43
N HIS A 26 13.24 26.36 14.22
CA HIS A 26 11.79 26.49 14.33
C HIS A 26 11.27 25.56 15.42
N GLN A 27 11.10 26.11 16.62
CA GLN A 27 10.39 25.48 17.73
C GLN A 27 8.88 25.41 17.40
N SER A 28 8.55 24.50 16.51
CA SER A 28 7.19 24.16 16.14
C SER A 28 6.80 22.94 16.98
N ASP A 29 5.73 23.07 17.77
CA ASP A 29 5.06 22.02 18.53
C ASP A 29 4.40 20.96 17.61
N TYR A 30 5.10 20.53 16.56
CA TYR A 30 4.70 19.42 15.70
C TYR A 30 5.33 18.16 16.26
N ASP A 31 4.48 17.22 16.72
CA ASP A 31 4.84 15.84 16.99
C ASP A 31 5.39 15.24 15.69
N ASP A 32 6.70 15.33 15.54
CA ASP A 32 7.30 15.36 14.21
C ASP A 32 7.39 13.96 13.59
N PHE A 33 6.63 13.82 12.52
CA PHE A 33 6.42 12.61 11.73
C PHE A 33 7.59 12.26 10.79
N TYR A 34 8.76 12.89 10.99
CA TYR A 34 9.95 12.60 10.21
C TYR A 34 10.70 11.43 10.83
N ASP A 35 10.65 10.31 10.12
CA ASP A 35 11.12 8.99 10.51
C ASP A 35 12.65 8.87 10.46
N ILE A 36 13.34 9.72 11.25
CA ILE A 36 14.79 9.67 11.43
C ILE A 36 15.16 8.33 12.09
N GLY A 37 16.17 7.63 11.57
CA GLY A 37 16.67 6.40 12.18
C GLY A 37 15.91 5.13 11.77
N ARG A 38 15.45 5.05 10.50
CA ARG A 38 14.93 3.80 9.92
C ARG A 38 16.01 2.71 9.95
N LYS A 39 15.75 1.63 10.69
CA LYS A 39 16.65 0.48 10.86
C LYS A 39 16.61 -0.43 9.64
N ASN A 40 15.43 -0.97 9.33
CA ASN A 40 15.23 -1.93 8.26
C ASN A 40 14.07 -1.49 7.37
N SER A 41 14.21 -1.72 6.06
CA SER A 41 13.11 -1.59 5.11
C SER A 41 13.14 -2.74 4.12
N LEU A 42 12.03 -3.49 4.04
CA LEU A 42 11.79 -4.52 3.02
C LEU A 42 10.61 -4.08 2.16
N SER A 43 10.75 -4.15 0.85
CA SER A 43 9.67 -3.87 -0.09
C SER A 43 9.56 -4.98 -1.13
N ALA A 44 8.34 -5.39 -1.45
CA ALA A 44 8.06 -6.41 -2.45
C ALA A 44 6.86 -6.00 -3.30
N ASN A 45 6.97 -6.21 -4.61
CA ASN A 45 5.92 -5.93 -5.58
C ASN A 45 5.84 -7.09 -6.57
N ILE A 46 4.65 -7.68 -6.65
CA ILE A 46 4.31 -8.79 -7.53
C ILE A 46 3.13 -8.35 -8.38
N MET A 47 3.24 -8.52 -9.69
CA MET A 47 2.14 -8.32 -10.64
C MET A 47 2.14 -9.53 -11.56
N GLN A 48 1.06 -10.29 -11.55
CA GLN A 48 0.95 -11.53 -12.29
C GLN A 48 -0.37 -11.54 -13.07
N PRO A 49 -0.32 -11.55 -14.41
CA PRO A 49 -1.48 -11.89 -15.21
C PRO A 49 -1.82 -13.37 -14.98
N LEU A 50 -3.10 -13.66 -14.78
CA LEU A 50 -3.60 -15.02 -14.67
C LEU A 50 -3.92 -15.55 -16.07
N SER A 51 -3.55 -16.80 -16.34
CA SER A 51 -3.86 -17.48 -17.60
C SER A 51 -5.37 -17.57 -17.83
N ASN A 52 -5.76 -17.89 -19.08
CA ASN A 52 -7.15 -18.21 -19.45
C ASN A 52 -8.15 -17.05 -19.21
N ASN A 53 -7.73 -15.79 -19.42
CA ASN A 53 -8.56 -14.59 -19.23
C ASN A 53 -9.18 -14.49 -17.81
N LEU A 54 -8.50 -15.05 -16.81
CA LEU A 54 -8.91 -14.93 -15.41
C LEU A 54 -8.52 -13.58 -14.79
N GLY A 55 -7.88 -12.69 -15.55
CA GLY A 55 -7.56 -11.33 -15.14
C GLY A 55 -6.14 -11.17 -14.64
N ASN A 56 -5.92 -10.24 -13.72
CA ASN A 56 -4.61 -9.86 -13.21
C ASN A 56 -4.66 -9.71 -11.69
N VAL A 57 -3.62 -10.20 -11.02
CA VAL A 57 -3.41 -10.02 -9.58
C VAL A 57 -2.18 -9.15 -9.36
N SER A 58 -2.26 -8.24 -8.41
CA SER A 58 -1.11 -7.52 -7.90
C SER A 58 -1.05 -7.53 -6.38
N LEU A 59 0.16 -7.59 -5.85
CA LEU A 59 0.46 -7.54 -4.43
C LEU A 59 1.66 -6.61 -4.21
N SER A 60 1.54 -5.69 -3.28
CA SER A 60 2.61 -4.79 -2.84
C SER A 60 2.71 -4.84 -1.33
N ALA A 61 3.93 -4.92 -0.79
CA ALA A 61 4.19 -4.93 0.64
C ALA A 61 5.41 -4.07 0.98
N LEU A 62 5.34 -3.39 2.12
CA LEU A 62 6.41 -2.59 2.69
C LEU A 62 6.46 -2.85 4.20
N TRP A 63 7.58 -3.38 4.68
CA TRP A 63 7.85 -3.56 6.11
C TRP A 63 9.00 -2.67 6.54
N ARG A 64 8.79 -1.93 7.63
CA ARG A 64 9.74 -0.95 8.15
C ARG A 64 9.91 -1.12 9.65
N ASN A 65 11.16 -1.05 10.10
CA ASN A 65 11.54 -1.02 11.50
C ASN A 65 12.36 0.24 11.76
N TYR A 66 12.26 0.77 12.98
CA TYR A 66 12.93 2.00 13.40
C TYR A 66 13.74 1.75 14.66
N TRP A 67 14.86 2.44 14.80
CA TRP A 67 15.61 2.46 16.05
C TRP A 67 14.83 3.26 17.12
N GLY A 68 14.81 2.79 18.37
CA GLY A 68 14.15 3.50 19.48
C GLY A 68 12.62 3.41 19.52
N ARG A 69 11.96 2.74 18.57
CA ARG A 69 10.51 2.46 18.60
C ARG A 69 10.24 0.96 18.69
N SER A 70 9.41 0.56 19.65
CA SER A 70 8.88 -0.80 19.73
C SER A 70 7.65 -0.91 18.84
N GLY A 71 7.85 -1.24 17.56
CA GLY A 71 6.78 -1.35 16.58
C GLY A 71 7.31 -1.48 15.16
N ASN A 72 6.64 -2.28 14.33
CA ASN A 72 6.99 -2.45 12.92
C ASN A 72 5.86 -1.84 12.09
N ALA A 73 6.18 -0.88 11.22
CA ALA A 73 5.20 -0.35 10.28
C ALA A 73 5.12 -1.32 9.09
N LYS A 74 3.90 -1.78 8.82
CA LYS A 74 3.60 -2.71 7.73
C LYS A 74 2.53 -2.12 6.86
N ASP A 75 2.81 -2.00 5.57
CA ASP A 75 1.84 -1.56 4.59
C ASP A 75 1.70 -2.68 3.57
N TYR A 76 0.47 -3.12 3.28
CA TYR A 76 0.20 -4.11 2.24
C TYR A 76 -0.99 -3.69 1.39
N GLN A 77 -0.90 -3.99 0.10
CA GLN A 77 -1.92 -3.70 -0.89
C GLN A 77 -2.06 -4.87 -1.85
N PHE A 78 -3.29 -5.35 -1.99
CA PHE A 78 -3.66 -6.40 -2.91
C PHE A 78 -4.71 -5.86 -3.87
N SER A 79 -4.60 -6.23 -5.16
CA SER A 79 -5.69 -5.99 -6.09
C SER A 79 -5.86 -7.14 -7.08
N TYR A 80 -7.10 -7.39 -7.44
CA TYR A 80 -7.49 -8.30 -8.49
C TYR A 80 -8.38 -7.54 -9.47
N SER A 81 -8.08 -7.66 -10.75
CA SER A 81 -8.89 -7.04 -11.81
C SER A 81 -9.15 -8.03 -12.92
N ASN A 82 -10.35 -8.01 -13.46
CA ASN A 82 -10.67 -8.81 -14.64
C ASN A 82 -11.74 -8.12 -15.49
N ASN A 83 -11.80 -8.54 -16.74
CA ASN A 83 -12.74 -8.05 -17.73
C ASN A 83 -13.63 -9.22 -18.16
N TRP A 84 -14.93 -9.07 -17.98
CA TRP A 84 -15.92 -10.00 -18.52
C TRP A 84 -16.79 -9.30 -19.56
N GLN A 85 -16.66 -9.72 -20.81
CA GLN A 85 -17.26 -9.06 -21.97
C GLN A 85 -16.89 -7.57 -22.02
N HIS A 86 -17.86 -6.69 -21.76
CA HIS A 86 -17.67 -5.25 -21.72
C HIS A 86 -17.48 -4.71 -20.29
N ILE A 87 -17.70 -5.52 -19.27
CA ILE A 87 -17.65 -5.10 -17.86
C ILE A 87 -16.23 -5.30 -17.34
N SER A 88 -15.63 -4.24 -16.83
CA SER A 88 -14.36 -4.31 -16.08
C SER A 88 -14.66 -4.19 -14.59
N TYR A 89 -14.05 -5.06 -13.78
CA TYR A 89 -14.20 -5.02 -12.33
C TYR A 89 -12.85 -5.17 -11.65
N THR A 90 -12.65 -4.41 -10.58
CA THR A 90 -11.45 -4.43 -9.76
C THR A 90 -11.83 -4.51 -8.30
N PHE A 91 -11.32 -5.51 -7.62
CA PHE A 91 -11.35 -5.64 -6.18
C PHE A 91 -9.98 -5.27 -5.62
N SER A 92 -9.92 -4.47 -4.55
CA SER A 92 -8.67 -4.21 -3.85
C SER A 92 -8.86 -4.20 -2.34
N ALA A 93 -7.80 -4.61 -1.64
CA ALA A 93 -7.69 -4.54 -0.20
C ALA A 93 -6.35 -3.90 0.16
N SER A 94 -6.31 -3.06 1.18
CA SER A 94 -5.08 -2.46 1.67
C SER A 94 -5.10 -2.30 3.17
N GLN A 95 -3.96 -2.45 3.81
CA GLN A 95 -3.73 -2.01 5.19
C GLN A 95 -2.53 -1.05 5.20
N SER A 96 -2.66 0.01 5.99
CA SER A 96 -1.58 0.94 6.29
C SER A 96 -1.69 1.42 7.73
N TYR A 97 -0.67 2.12 8.22
CA TYR A 97 -0.72 2.82 9.50
C TYR A 97 -0.95 4.31 9.28
N ASP A 98 -1.84 4.93 10.06
CA ASP A 98 -2.06 6.39 10.06
C ASP A 98 -0.97 7.14 10.85
N GLU A 99 -1.06 8.46 10.90
CA GLU A 99 -0.11 9.32 11.62
C GLU A 99 -0.04 9.07 13.13
N ASN A 100 -1.09 8.46 13.70
CA ASN A 100 -1.19 8.09 15.10
C ASN A 100 -0.83 6.61 15.35
N ASN A 101 -0.22 5.93 14.38
CA ASN A 101 0.09 4.50 14.43
C ASN A 101 -1.16 3.60 14.52
N LYS A 102 -2.33 4.09 14.12
CA LYS A 102 -3.56 3.30 14.03
C LYS A 102 -3.60 2.57 12.71
N GLU A 103 -3.97 1.31 12.79
CA GLU A 103 -4.14 0.44 11.64
C GLU A 103 -5.41 0.84 10.84
N GLU A 104 -5.23 1.16 9.57
CA GLU A 104 -6.31 1.44 8.62
C GLU A 104 -6.40 0.34 7.57
N GLU A 105 -7.51 -0.41 7.61
CA GLU A 105 -7.86 -1.38 6.57
C GLU A 105 -8.89 -0.80 5.61
N ARG A 106 -8.70 -1.03 4.30
CA ARG A 106 -9.60 -0.52 3.25
C ARG A 106 -9.89 -1.61 2.23
N PHE A 107 -11.16 -1.74 1.87
CA PHE A 107 -11.63 -2.61 0.80
C PHE A 107 -12.35 -1.77 -0.25
N ASN A 108 -12.00 -1.98 -1.52
CA ASN A 108 -12.58 -1.23 -2.63
C ASN A 108 -13.10 -2.18 -3.69
N LEU A 109 -14.27 -1.84 -4.23
CA LEU A 109 -14.82 -2.46 -5.41
C LEU A 109 -15.07 -1.37 -6.45
N PHE A 110 -14.44 -1.55 -7.62
CA PHE A 110 -14.62 -0.69 -8.78
C PHE A 110 -15.27 -1.50 -9.89
N ILE A 111 -16.35 -0.98 -10.47
CA ILE A 111 -17.03 -1.58 -11.62
C ILE A 111 -17.16 -0.51 -12.70
N SER A 112 -16.79 -0.87 -13.93
CA SER A 112 -16.91 -0.02 -15.10
C SER A 112 -17.64 -0.76 -16.21
N ILE A 113 -18.72 -0.15 -16.71
CA ILE A 113 -19.55 -0.68 -17.77
C ILE A 113 -19.63 0.40 -18.87
N PRO A 114 -19.02 0.18 -20.03
CA PRO A 114 -19.18 1.07 -21.16
C PRO A 114 -20.56 0.83 -21.78
N PHE A 115 -21.39 1.88 -21.86
CA PHE A 115 -22.68 1.82 -22.52
C PHE A 115 -22.51 2.13 -24.00
N TYR A 116 -22.68 1.13 -24.86
CA TYR A 116 -22.80 1.31 -26.31
C TYR A 116 -24.26 1.08 -26.71
N TRP A 117 -25.07 2.13 -26.70
CA TRP A 117 -26.36 2.14 -27.40
C TRP A 117 -26.15 2.81 -28.75
N GLY A 118 -26.07 2.00 -29.82
CA GLY A 118 -26.54 2.26 -31.19
C GLY A 118 -26.41 3.62 -31.88
N MET A 119 -25.73 4.64 -31.35
CA MET A 119 -25.64 5.98 -31.94
C MET A 119 -24.26 6.59 -31.70
N ILE A 120 -23.79 7.29 -32.73
CA ILE A 120 -22.50 7.98 -32.78
C ILE A 120 -22.50 9.12 -31.76
N LEU A 121 -22.06 8.86 -30.53
CA LEU A 121 -21.77 9.87 -29.50
C LEU A 121 -20.49 9.48 -28.73
N PRO A 122 -19.75 10.47 -28.19
CA PRO A 122 -18.44 10.25 -27.58
C PRO A 122 -18.52 9.26 -26.41
N LYS A 123 -17.48 8.43 -26.28
CA LYS A 123 -17.37 7.38 -25.27
C LYS A 123 -17.60 7.94 -23.87
N HIS A 124 -18.77 7.68 -23.28
CA HIS A 124 -19.03 7.98 -21.87
C HIS A 124 -18.65 6.77 -21.01
N VAL A 125 -17.70 6.97 -20.08
CA VAL A 125 -17.27 5.97 -19.10
C VAL A 125 -17.90 6.34 -17.75
N THR A 126 -18.82 5.50 -17.25
CA THR A 126 -19.36 5.65 -15.90
C THR A 126 -18.49 4.86 -14.93
N LYS A 127 -17.90 5.54 -13.93
CA LYS A 127 -17.09 4.93 -12.86
C LYS A 127 -17.90 4.90 -11.57
N LEU A 128 -18.38 3.73 -11.15
CA LEU A 128 -18.99 3.56 -9.84
C LEU A 128 -17.90 3.12 -8.85
N THR A 129 -17.66 3.92 -7.81
CA THR A 129 -16.70 3.60 -6.74
C THR A 129 -17.47 3.35 -5.45
N TYR A 130 -17.48 2.11 -4.96
CA TYR A 130 -18.06 1.80 -3.66
C TYR A 130 -16.94 1.48 -2.67
N ARG A 131 -16.91 2.21 -1.55
CA ARG A 131 -15.93 2.05 -0.48
C ARG A 131 -16.60 1.38 0.70
N ILE A 132 -16.14 0.18 1.06
CA ILE A 132 -16.62 -0.53 2.24
C ILE A 132 -15.50 -0.45 3.28
N ARG A 133 -15.83 0.03 4.49
CA ARG A 133 -14.95 -0.03 5.66
C ARG A 133 -15.45 -1.16 6.58
N PRO A 134 -15.09 -2.43 6.32
CA PRO A 134 -15.40 -3.47 7.27
C PRO A 134 -14.48 -3.36 8.49
N HIS A 135 -15.01 -3.66 9.67
CA HIS A 135 -14.23 -3.83 10.89
C HIS A 135 -13.99 -5.33 11.09
N PHE A 136 -12.78 -5.81 10.80
CA PHE A 136 -12.39 -7.20 11.04
C PHE A 136 -11.42 -7.29 12.23
N PRO A 137 -11.46 -8.38 13.01
CA PRO A 137 -10.44 -8.65 14.02
C PRO A 137 -9.10 -8.94 13.34
N LYS A 138 -8.01 -8.49 13.98
CA LYS A 138 -6.61 -8.57 13.51
C LYS A 138 -6.32 -9.92 12.83
N MET A 139 -6.09 -9.88 11.52
CA MET A 139 -5.72 -11.06 10.75
C MET A 139 -4.27 -11.41 11.06
N ALA A 140 -4.04 -12.43 11.90
CA ALA A 140 -2.73 -13.02 12.08
C ALA A 140 -2.33 -13.65 10.74
N ILE A 141 -1.41 -13.02 10.02
CA ILE A 141 -0.81 -13.59 8.80
C ILE A 141 -0.14 -14.91 9.23
N PRO A 142 -0.63 -16.07 8.77
CA PRO A 142 -0.03 -17.34 9.15
C PRO A 142 1.41 -17.42 8.60
N PRO A 143 2.35 -18.01 9.35
CA PRO A 143 3.77 -18.05 8.98
C PRO A 143 4.07 -18.81 7.68
N THR A 144 3.09 -19.52 7.11
CA THR A 144 3.23 -20.34 5.91
C THR A 144 3.49 -19.57 4.61
N ILE A 145 3.20 -18.26 4.54
CA ILE A 145 3.51 -17.45 3.33
C ILE A 145 5.00 -17.08 3.24
N LEU A 146 5.73 -17.07 4.36
CA LEU A 146 7.16 -16.74 4.37
C LEU A 146 8.05 -17.87 3.82
N GLU A 147 7.60 -19.13 3.86
CA GLU A 147 8.39 -20.26 3.34
C GLU A 147 8.37 -20.40 1.82
N LEU A 148 7.46 -19.71 1.12
CA LEU A 148 7.40 -19.73 -0.35
C LEU A 148 8.38 -18.74 -1.01
N LEU A 149 9.17 -18.01 -0.23
CA LEU A 149 10.16 -17.02 -0.68
C LEU A 149 11.59 -17.32 -0.22
N ALA A 150 11.86 -18.54 0.27
CA ALA A 150 13.20 -19.04 0.63
C ALA A 150 13.74 -20.02 -0.43
#